data_AF-A0A7X5DYB7-F1
#
_entry.id   AF-A0A7X5DYB7-F1
#
_cell.length_a   1.000
_cell.length_b   1.000
_cell.length_c   1.000
_cell.angle_alpha   90.00
_cell.angle_beta   90.00
_cell.angle_gamma   90.00
#
_symmetry.space_group_name_H-M   'P 1'
#
loop_
_entity.id
_entity.type
_entity.pdbx_description
1 polymer ?
#
loop_
_entity_poly.entity_id
_entity_poly.type
_entity_poly.pdbx_seq_one_letter_code
_entity_poly.pdbx_strand_id
1 'polypeptide(L)' 'MSKNENAIVLKAGGRAMECIGTVRLTPEAEKVVRRLKAKTGLPIRQIVSDIIVQAENIITIETEED' A
#
# COMPACT_ATOMS: atom_id res chain seq x y z
N MET A 1 18.12 16.50 6.24
CA MET A 1 17.87 15.32 5.38
C MET A 1 16.61 15.60 4.59
N SER A 2 16.71 15.68 3.26
CA SER A 2 15.55 15.96 2.41
C SER A 2 14.54 14.83 2.57
N LYS A 3 13.36 15.15 3.10
CA LYS A 3 12.22 14.23 3.08
C LYS A 3 12.02 13.83 1.62
N ASN A 4 12.21 12.56 1.31
CA ASN A 4 11.91 12.05 -0.01
C ASN A 4 10.40 12.23 -0.21
N GLU A 5 9.98 13.17 -1.06
CA GLU A 5 8.57 13.57 -1.22
C GLU A 5 7.66 12.43 -1.72
N ASN A 6 8.26 11.30 -2.11
CA ASN A 6 7.59 10.09 -2.61
C ASN A 6 7.67 8.88 -1.66
N ALA A 7 7.99 9.06 -0.38
CA ALA A 7 8.05 7.94 0.56
C ALA A 7 6.66 7.41 0.94
N ILE A 8 6.46 6.09 0.83
CA ILE A 8 5.29 5.43 1.42
C ILE A 8 5.62 5.13 2.87
N VAL A 9 4.89 5.75 3.80
CA VAL A 9 5.13 5.57 5.23
C VAL A 9 4.23 4.47 5.77
N LEU A 10 4.83 3.38 6.27
CA LEU A 10 4.14 2.34 7.02
C LEU A 10 4.41 2.53 8.51
N LYS A 11 3.35 2.73 9.29
CA LYS A 11 3.44 2.80 10.75
C LYS A 11 3.28 1.40 11.34
N ALA A 12 4.33 0.88 11.93
CA ALA A 12 4.30 -0.36 12.69
C ALA A 12 3.72 -0.08 14.10
N GLY A 13 2.79 -0.90 14.60
CA GLY A 13 2.19 -0.71 15.93
C GLY A 13 0.81 -1.34 16.17
N GLY A 14 0.18 -1.94 15.15
CA GLY A 14 -1.12 -2.61 15.30
C GLY A 14 -1.03 -4.08 15.66
N ARG A 15 -1.89 -4.57 16.58
CA ARG A 15 -2.21 -6.01 16.69
C ARG A 15 -2.90 -6.45 15.39
N ALA A 16 -2.19 -7.14 14.51
CA ALA A 16 -2.78 -7.66 13.28
C ALA A 16 -3.52 -8.98 13.56
N MET A 17 -4.80 -9.04 13.19
CA MET A 17 -5.41 -10.33 12.87
C MET A 17 -4.74 -10.83 11.59
N GLU A 18 -4.11 -11.99 11.69
CA GLU A 18 -3.41 -12.65 10.59
C GLU A 18 -4.44 -13.06 9.52
N CYS A 19 -4.65 -12.22 8.51
CA CYS A 19 -5.46 -12.57 7.35
C CYS A 19 -4.59 -13.32 6.35
N ILE A 20 -4.49 -14.64 6.51
CA ILE A 20 -3.77 -15.50 5.57
C ILE A 20 -4.57 -15.61 4.26
N GLY A 21 -3.95 -15.22 3.14
CA GLY A 21 -4.45 -15.48 1.79
C GLY A 21 -5.47 -14.48 1.23
N THR A 22 -6.08 -13.60 2.04
CA THR A 22 -6.99 -12.54 1.54
C THR A 22 -6.72 -11.21 2.24
N VAL A 23 -6.12 -10.25 1.53
CA VAL A 23 -6.00 -8.86 1.99
C VAL A 23 -7.30 -8.12 1.70
N ARG A 24 -7.99 -7.65 2.75
CA ARG A 24 -9.17 -6.78 2.59
C ARG A 24 -8.73 -5.32 2.54
N LEU A 25 -9.01 -4.66 1.42
CA LEU A 25 -8.77 -3.23 1.28
C LEU A 25 -9.72 -2.43 2.18
N THR A 26 -9.24 -1.35 2.77
CA THR A 26 -10.12 -0.35 3.40
C THR A 26 -10.97 0.35 2.32
N PRO A 27 -12.12 0.94 2.68
CA PRO A 27 -12.94 1.69 1.73
C PRO A 27 -12.17 2.79 0.97
N GLU A 28 -11.21 3.43 1.65
CA GLU A 28 -10.34 4.45 1.07
C GLU A 28 -9.39 3.85 0.03
N ALA A 29 -8.74 2.72 0.36
CA ALA A 29 -7.84 2.02 -0.55
C ALA A 29 -8.60 1.49 -1.78
N GLU A 30 -9.81 0.97 -1.60
CA GLU A 30 -10.64 0.50 -2.71
C GLU A 30 -10.97 1.63 -3.70
N LYS A 31 -11.31 2.83 -3.22
CA LYS A 31 -11.56 4.00 -4.08
C LYS A 31 -10.33 4.35 -4.93
N VAL A 32 -9.13 4.28 -4.36
CA VAL A 32 -7.88 4.53 -5.09
C VAL A 32 -7.70 3.49 -6.20
N VAL A 33 -7.79 2.20 -5.88
CA VAL A 33 -7.57 1.13 -6.86
C VAL A 33 -8.65 1.14 -7.96
N ARG A 34 -9.91 1.47 -7.63
CA ARG A 34 -10.97 1.66 -8.64
C ARG A 34 -10.66 2.80 -9.61
N ARG A 35 -10.13 3.93 -9.14
CA ARG A 35 -9.70 5.03 -10.03
C ARG A 35 -8.55 4.61 -10.94
N LEU A 36 -7.59 3.84 -10.42
CA LEU A 36 -6.48 3.32 -11.21
C LEU A 36 -6.96 2.33 -12.27
N LYS A 37 -7.90 1.44 -11.92
CA LYS A 37 -8.56 0.54 -12.88
C LYS A 37 -9.26 1.33 -13.98
N ALA A 38 -10.01 2.38 -13.64
CA ALA A 38 -10.70 3.19 -14.64
C ALA A 38 -9.74 3.88 -15.63
N LYS A 39 -8.54 4.27 -15.17
CA LYS A 39 -7.51 4.91 -16.01
C LYS A 39 -6.72 3.94 -16.88
N THR A 40 -6.45 2.73 -16.38
CA THR A 40 -5.52 1.77 -17.00
C THR A 40 -6.21 0.61 -17.70
N GLY A 41 -7.46 0.31 -17.34
CA GLY A 41 -8.18 -0.89 -17.78
C GLY A 41 -7.70 -2.18 -17.12
N LEU A 42 -6.66 -2.13 -16.28
CA LEU A 42 -6.04 -3.33 -15.71
C LEU A 42 -6.90 -3.94 -14.58
N PRO A 43 -6.81 -5.27 -14.37
CA PRO A 43 -7.41 -5.92 -13.22
C PRO A 43 -6.90 -5.35 -11.89
N ILE A 44 -7.79 -5.19 -10.91
CA ILE A 44 -7.46 -4.72 -9.55
C ILE A 44 -6.29 -5.52 -8.96
N ARG A 45 -6.29 -6.84 -9.13
CA ARG A 45 -5.21 -7.73 -8.66
C ARG A 45 -3.86 -7.34 -9.23
N GLN A 46 -3.79 -7.05 -10.52
CA GLN A 46 -2.54 -6.68 -11.17
C GLN A 46 -2.05 -5.32 -10.67
N ILE A 47 -2.94 -4.33 -10.61
CA ILE A 47 -2.62 -2.99 -10.10
C ILE A 47 -2.05 -3.06 -8.68
N VAL A 48 -2.71 -3.78 -7.77
CA VAL A 48 -2.26 -3.91 -6.38
C VAL A 48 -0.94 -4.65 -6.30
N SER A 49 -0.77 -5.74 -7.07
CA SER A 49 0.47 -6.52 -7.07
C SER A 49 1.66 -5.70 -7.57
N ASP A 50 1.48 -5.01 -8.69
CA ASP A 50 2.53 -4.19 -9.31
C ASP A 50 2.94 -3.03 -8.39
N ILE A 51 1.96 -2.40 -7.72
CA ILE A 51 2.23 -1.35 -6.73
C ILE A 51 3.05 -1.91 -5.57
N ILE A 52 2.68 -3.06 -5.00
CA ILE A 52 3.41 -3.64 -3.86
C ILE A 52 4.86 -3.96 -4.24
N VAL A 53 5.07 -4.59 -5.40
CA VAL A 53 6.42 -4.94 -5.90
C VAL A 53 7.26 -3.70 -6.17
N GLN A 54 6.68 -2.65 -6.76
CA GLN A 54 7.41 -1.40 -7.04
C GLN A 54 7.64 -0.56 -5.78
N ALA A 55 6.70 -0.61 -4.82
CA ALA A 55 6.74 0.18 -3.60
C ALA A 55 7.81 -0.27 -2.62
N GLU A 56 8.23 -1.53 -2.65
CA GLU A 56 9.20 -2.10 -1.70
C GLU A 56 10.43 -1.20 -1.47
N ASN A 57 11.01 -0.67 -2.55
CA ASN A 57 12.22 0.15 -2.49
C ASN A 57 12.01 1.58 -2.00
N ILE A 58 10.77 2.04 -1.80
CA ILE A 58 10.42 3.41 -1.39
C ILE A 58 9.57 3.45 -0.11
N ILE A 59 9.35 2.30 0.52
CA ILE A 59 8.66 2.21 1.80
C ILE A 59 9.63 2.58 2.92
N THR A 60 9.21 3.54 3.75
CA THR A 60 9.82 3.82 5.04
C THR A 60 8.94 3.24 6.13
N ILE A 61 9.52 2.45 7.02
CA ILE A 61 8.82 1.88 8.18
C ILE A 61 9.12 2.79 9.36
N GLU A 62 8.09 3.42 9.92
CA GLU A 62 8.15 4.15 11.19
C GLU A 62 7.72 3.19 12.30
N THR A 63 8.58 2.98 13.29
CA THR A 63 8.25 2.22 14.49
C THR A 63 7.89 3.17 15.64
N GLU A 64 7.14 2.71 16.65
CA GLU A 64 6.79 3.54 17.81
C GLU A 64 8.01 3.99 18.64
N GLU A 65 9.21 3.50 18.30
CA GLU A 65 10.48 3.84 18.93
C GLU A 65 11.26 4.95 18.20
N ASP A 66 10.77 5.43 17.04
CA ASP A 66 11.37 6.51 16.21
C ASP A 66 10.71 7.90 16.42
#